data_AF-W2T809-F1
#
_entry.id   AF-W2T809-F1
#
_cell.length_a   1.000
_cell.length_b   1.000
_cell.length_c   1.000
_cell.angle_alpha   90.00
_cell.angle_beta   90.00
_cell.angle_gamma   90.00
#
_symmetry.space_group_name_H-M   'P 1'
#
loop_
_entity.id
_entity.type
_entity.pdbx_description
1 polymer ?
#
loop_
_entity_poly.entity_id
_entity_poly.type
_entity_poly.pdbx_seq_one_letter_code
_entity_poly.pdbx_strand_id
1 'polypeptide(L)'
;MKELTEEKKKSDILLYRMLPKQVAEKLKLGQSVEPETFDCVTLFFSDVVSFTTLASRCTPLQVVNLLNDLYTVFDAIIDEHDVYKVETIGDGYLCVSGLPHRNGNEHAKEIAEMSFSLLRAIRVFRVPHLPDEKINIRVGLHTAGRVHISTDTMKFLTEKVGGYKTELRGEVIVKGKGAVETYWLLTPEEQESGLEE
;
A
#
# COMPACT_ATOMS: atom_id res chain seq x y z
N MET A 1 -39.67 -13.29 -5.51
CA MET A 1 -39.10 -11.93 -5.76
C MET A 1 -38.22 -11.47 -4.59
N LYS A 2 -38.64 -11.57 -3.32
CA LYS A 2 -37.79 -11.28 -2.14
C LYS A 2 -36.47 -12.07 -2.09
N GLU A 3 -36.50 -13.38 -2.32
CA GLU A 3 -35.29 -14.23 -2.31
C GLU A 3 -34.29 -13.81 -3.41
N LEU A 4 -34.77 -13.44 -4.60
CA LEU A 4 -33.92 -12.97 -5.69
C LEU A 4 -33.23 -11.64 -5.32
N THR A 5 -33.92 -10.75 -4.60
CA THR A 5 -33.34 -9.49 -4.13
C THR A 5 -32.30 -9.71 -3.03
N GLU A 6 -32.55 -10.65 -2.12
CA GLU A 6 -31.61 -11.01 -1.05
C GLU A 6 -30.34 -11.68 -1.61
N GLU A 7 -30.51 -12.60 -2.55
CA GLU A 7 -29.39 -13.28 -3.19
C GLU A 7 -28.56 -12.32 -4.05
N LYS A 8 -29.23 -11.42 -4.78
CA LYS A 8 -28.55 -10.33 -5.50
C LYS A 8 -27.77 -9.42 -4.54
N LYS A 9 -28.32 -9.09 -3.38
CA LYS A 9 -27.65 -8.27 -2.37
C LYS A 9 -26.41 -8.95 -1.79
N LYS A 10 -26.48 -10.25 -1.50
CA LYS A 10 -25.32 -11.04 -1.03
C LYS A 10 -24.22 -11.09 -2.09
N SER A 11 -24.60 -11.34 -3.34
CA SER A 11 -23.68 -11.35 -4.49
C SER A 11 -22.98 -10.01 -4.65
N ASP A 12 -23.74 -8.90 -4.61
CA ASP A 12 -23.20 -7.55 -4.71
C ASP A 12 -22.23 -7.21 -3.57
N ILE A 13 -22.55 -7.60 -2.32
CA ILE A 13 -21.66 -7.41 -1.16
C ILE A 13 -20.33 -8.16 -1.38
N LEU A 14 -20.39 -9.40 -1.87
CA LEU A 14 -19.19 -10.19 -2.09
C LEU A 14 -18.33 -9.59 -3.20
N LEU A 15 -18.96 -9.11 -4.28
CA LEU A 15 -18.28 -8.46 -5.38
C LEU A 15 -17.56 -7.18 -4.93
N TYR A 16 -18.20 -6.34 -4.11
CA TYR A 16 -17.57 -5.12 -3.58
C TYR A 16 -16.48 -5.38 -2.54
N ARG A 17 -16.40 -6.59 -1.98
CA ARG A 17 -15.26 -7.01 -1.13
C ARG A 17 -14.04 -7.41 -1.96
N MET A 18 -14.24 -7.79 -3.21
CA MET A 18 -13.17 -8.24 -4.11
C MET A 18 -12.70 -7.13 -5.06
N LEU A 19 -13.57 -6.18 -5.41
CA LEU A 19 -13.28 -5.14 -6.38
C LEU A 19 -13.78 -3.76 -5.91
N PRO A 20 -13.12 -2.67 -6.32
CA PRO A 20 -13.66 -1.34 -6.15
C PRO A 20 -15.06 -1.22 -6.78
N LYS A 21 -15.98 -0.51 -6.12
CA LYS A 21 -17.38 -0.38 -6.58
C LYS A 21 -17.49 0.08 -8.03
N GLN A 22 -16.67 1.04 -8.46
CA GLN A 22 -16.69 1.52 -9.85
C GLN A 22 -16.32 0.43 -10.87
N VAL A 23 -15.33 -0.40 -10.55
CA VAL A 23 -14.90 -1.53 -11.39
C VAL A 23 -15.98 -2.61 -11.41
N ALA A 24 -16.52 -2.94 -10.22
CA ALA A 24 -17.60 -3.91 -10.07
C ALA A 24 -18.85 -3.53 -10.87
N GLU A 25 -19.27 -2.26 -10.83
CA GLU A 25 -20.46 -1.80 -11.57
C GLU A 25 -20.25 -1.82 -13.09
N LYS A 26 -19.07 -1.43 -13.60
CA LYS A 26 -18.73 -1.55 -15.03
C LYS A 26 -18.79 -3.02 -15.49
N LEU A 27 -18.22 -3.93 -14.69
CA LEU A 27 -18.25 -5.37 -14.99
C LEU A 27 -19.66 -5.96 -14.96
N LYS A 28 -20.51 -5.54 -14.02
CA LYS A 28 -21.93 -5.97 -13.97
C LYS A 28 -22.71 -5.52 -15.20
N LEU A 29 -22.32 -4.40 -15.81
CA LEU A 29 -22.89 -3.90 -17.06
C LEU A 29 -22.28 -4.57 -18.32
N GLY A 30 -21.34 -5.51 -18.15
CA GLY A 30 -20.64 -6.18 -19.25
C GLY A 30 -19.65 -5.27 -19.99
N GLN A 31 -19.25 -4.15 -19.40
CA GLN A 31 -18.29 -3.21 -19.98
C GLN A 31 -16.85 -3.67 -19.69
N SER A 32 -15.93 -3.40 -20.63
CA SER A 32 -14.50 -3.54 -20.37
C SER A 32 -14.05 -2.49 -19.35
N VAL A 33 -13.09 -2.86 -18.51
CA VAL A 33 -12.43 -1.95 -17.59
C VAL A 33 -11.09 -1.59 -18.20
N GLU A 34 -11.04 -0.43 -18.85
CA GLU A 34 -9.79 0.09 -19.41
C GLU A 34 -8.80 0.47 -18.28
N PRO A 35 -7.50 0.25 -18.48
CA PRO A 35 -6.48 0.73 -17.53
C PRO A 35 -6.55 2.25 -17.35
N GLU A 36 -6.45 2.71 -16.10
CA GLU A 36 -6.46 4.13 -15.74
C GLU A 36 -5.17 4.51 -15.01
N THR A 37 -4.60 5.67 -15.36
CA THR A 37 -3.44 6.28 -14.70
C THR A 37 -3.88 7.31 -13.65
N PHE A 38 -3.25 7.28 -12.48
CA PHE A 38 -3.51 8.22 -11.38
C PHE A 38 -2.24 8.97 -11.01
N ASP A 39 -2.22 10.29 -11.23
CA ASP A 39 -1.02 11.11 -11.04
C ASP A 39 -0.77 11.48 -9.57
N CYS A 40 -1.85 11.61 -8.80
CA CYS A 40 -1.83 12.02 -7.39
C CYS A 40 -2.32 10.87 -6.50
N VAL A 41 -1.40 10.02 -6.07
CA VAL A 41 -1.66 8.92 -5.12
C VAL A 41 -0.58 8.84 -4.06
N THR A 42 -0.96 8.38 -2.88
CA THR A 42 0.01 7.98 -1.84
C THR A 42 -0.19 6.52 -1.51
N LEU A 43 0.89 5.75 -1.64
CA LEU A 43 0.97 4.37 -1.22
C LEU A 43 1.43 4.29 0.23
N PHE A 44 0.79 3.40 0.99
CA PHE A 44 1.18 2.96 2.31
C PHE A 44 1.60 1.51 2.23
N PHE A 45 2.79 1.20 2.76
CA PHE A 45 3.24 -0.16 2.98
C PHE A 45 3.62 -0.33 4.44
N SER A 46 3.26 -1.48 4.99
CA SER A 46 3.69 -1.88 6.33
C SER A 46 4.18 -3.30 6.37
N ASP A 47 4.98 -3.62 7.39
CA ASP A 47 5.34 -4.98 7.77
C ASP A 47 5.42 -5.11 9.29
N VAL A 48 5.27 -6.33 9.80
CA VAL A 48 5.41 -6.60 11.23
C VAL A 48 6.88 -6.87 11.55
N VAL A 49 7.44 -6.08 12.46
CA VAL A 49 8.85 -6.20 12.84
C VAL A 49 9.10 -7.55 13.49
N SER A 50 10.08 -8.28 12.95
CA SER A 50 10.49 -9.59 13.47
C SER A 50 9.37 -10.63 13.48
N PHE A 51 8.39 -10.53 12.56
CA PHE A 51 7.28 -11.47 12.47
C PHE A 51 7.73 -12.92 12.40
N THR A 52 8.79 -13.25 11.65
CA THR A 52 9.34 -14.62 11.57
C THR A 52 9.74 -15.18 12.94
N THR A 53 10.34 -14.35 13.80
CA THR A 53 10.75 -14.74 15.16
C THR A 53 9.55 -14.86 16.10
N LEU A 54 8.53 -14.03 15.90
CA LEU A 54 7.28 -14.13 16.64
C LEU A 54 6.54 -15.42 16.26
N ALA A 55 6.40 -15.67 14.97
CA ALA A 55 5.71 -16.84 14.43
C ALA A 55 6.39 -18.16 14.84
N SER A 56 7.72 -18.19 14.99
CA SER A 56 8.43 -19.41 15.43
C SER A 56 8.17 -19.78 16.89
N ARG A 57 7.63 -18.87 17.70
CA ARG A 57 7.26 -19.08 19.11
C ARG A 57 5.77 -19.38 19.31
N CYS A 58 5.00 -19.33 18.23
CA CYS A 58 3.56 -19.55 18.24
C CYS A 58 3.25 -20.87 17.53
N THR A 59 2.17 -21.54 17.93
CA THR A 59 1.58 -22.60 17.12
C THR A 59 0.94 -22.01 15.86
N PRO A 60 0.77 -22.77 14.76
CA PRO A 60 0.13 -22.27 13.55
C PRO A 60 -1.22 -21.59 13.80
N LEU A 61 -2.05 -22.18 14.66
CA LEU A 61 -3.35 -21.61 15.01
C LEU A 61 -3.22 -20.28 15.77
N GLN A 62 -2.23 -20.16 16.65
CA GLN A 62 -1.94 -18.92 17.37
C GLN A 62 -1.46 -17.81 16.43
N VAL A 63 -0.64 -18.12 15.42
CA VAL A 63 -0.21 -17.16 14.39
C VAL A 63 -1.40 -16.64 13.60
N VAL A 64 -2.29 -17.55 13.18
CA VAL A 64 -3.49 -17.17 12.43
C VAL A 64 -4.39 -16.25 13.26
N ASN A 65 -4.67 -16.62 14.51
CA ASN A 65 -5.49 -15.79 15.40
C ASN A 65 -4.84 -14.42 15.64
N LEU A 66 -3.53 -14.39 15.85
CA LEU A 66 -2.79 -13.15 16.02
C LEU A 66 -2.94 -12.22 14.81
N LEU A 67 -2.71 -12.73 13.61
CA LEU A 67 -2.84 -11.96 12.37
C LEU A 67 -4.28 -11.49 12.21
N ASN A 68 -5.27 -12.36 12.43
CA ASN A 68 -6.67 -12.00 12.31
C ASN A 68 -7.07 -10.87 13.27
N ASP A 69 -6.62 -10.93 14.53
CA ASP A 69 -6.89 -9.89 15.52
C ASP A 69 -6.22 -8.56 15.14
N LEU A 70 -4.96 -8.61 14.70
CA LEU A 70 -4.22 -7.45 14.22
C LEU A 70 -4.93 -6.82 13.00
N TYR A 71 -5.35 -7.65 12.06
CA TYR A 71 -5.98 -7.24 10.81
C TYR A 71 -7.37 -6.66 11.04
N THR A 72 -8.10 -7.18 12.01
CA THR A 72 -9.40 -6.62 12.43
C THR A 72 -9.24 -5.19 12.94
N VAL A 73 -8.21 -4.93 13.75
CA VAL A 73 -7.92 -3.58 14.25
C VAL A 73 -7.50 -2.65 13.10
N PHE A 74 -6.69 -3.14 12.17
CA PHE A 74 -6.22 -2.34 11.04
C PHE A 74 -7.36 -2.00 10.08
N ASP A 75 -8.16 -2.99 9.71
CA ASP A 75 -9.31 -2.81 8.82
C ASP A 75 -10.29 -1.78 9.39
N ALA A 76 -10.56 -1.81 10.71
CA ALA A 76 -11.41 -0.81 11.36
C ALA A 76 -10.85 0.62 11.24
N ILE A 77 -9.53 0.79 11.33
CA ILE A 77 -8.88 2.11 11.19
C ILE A 77 -8.84 2.54 9.72
N ILE A 78 -8.56 1.62 8.81
CA ILE A 78 -8.55 1.90 7.36
C ILE A 78 -9.93 2.38 6.91
N ASP A 79 -11.00 1.74 7.40
CA ASP A 79 -12.39 2.10 7.07
C ASP A 79 -12.80 3.52 7.56
N GLU A 80 -12.05 4.12 8.49
CA GLU A 80 -12.28 5.49 8.98
C GLU A 80 -11.61 6.58 8.11
N HIS A 81 -10.76 6.20 7.15
CA HIS A 81 -9.99 7.12 6.31
C HIS A 81 -10.35 6.95 4.83
N ASP A 82 -10.08 7.96 3.99
CA ASP A 82 -10.24 7.85 2.53
C ASP A 82 -9.06 7.08 1.93
N VAL A 83 -9.02 5.78 2.23
CA VAL A 83 -7.95 4.87 1.86
C VAL A 83 -8.54 3.58 1.30
N TYR A 84 -8.06 3.18 0.13
CA TYR A 84 -8.37 1.90 -0.47
C TYR A 84 -7.36 0.84 -0.02
N LYS A 85 -7.86 -0.25 0.59
CA LYS A 85 -7.08 -1.45 0.86
C LYS A 85 -6.87 -2.20 -0.45
N VAL A 86 -5.62 -2.32 -0.88
CA VAL A 86 -5.26 -3.02 -2.12
C VAL A 86 -5.22 -4.52 -1.83
N GLU A 87 -4.21 -4.94 -1.06
CA GLU A 87 -3.95 -6.34 -0.75
C GLU A 87 -3.12 -6.45 0.54
N THR A 88 -3.03 -7.68 1.05
CA THR A 88 -2.04 -8.03 2.09
C THR A 88 -0.85 -8.73 1.44
N ILE A 89 0.38 -8.39 1.85
CA ILE A 89 1.60 -9.03 1.36
C ILE A 89 2.31 -9.66 2.57
N GLY A 90 2.08 -10.97 2.78
CA GLY A 90 2.58 -11.67 3.95
C GLY A 90 1.94 -11.16 5.24
N ASP A 91 2.77 -10.63 6.14
CA ASP A 91 2.40 -9.98 7.40
C ASP A 91 2.18 -8.46 7.28
N GLY A 92 2.27 -7.93 6.05
CA GLY A 92 2.19 -6.51 5.75
C GLY A 92 0.88 -6.07 5.08
N TYR A 93 0.52 -4.80 5.29
CA TYR A 93 -0.58 -4.13 4.59
C TYR A 93 -0.09 -3.25 3.45
N LEU A 94 -0.78 -3.32 2.31
CA LEU A 94 -0.67 -2.37 1.21
C LEU A 94 -1.98 -1.59 1.08
N CYS A 95 -1.91 -0.28 1.27
CA CYS A 95 -3.04 0.62 1.14
C CYS A 95 -2.68 1.82 0.26
N VAL A 96 -3.68 2.49 -0.29
CA VAL A 96 -3.47 3.62 -1.18
C VAL A 96 -4.59 4.64 -1.03
N SER A 97 -4.25 5.91 -1.05
CA SER A 97 -5.23 7.00 -1.14
C SER A 97 -5.06 7.76 -2.46
N GLY A 98 -6.14 8.38 -2.94
CA GLY A 98 -6.23 8.96 -4.29
C GLY A 98 -6.69 7.95 -5.35
N LEU A 99 -7.01 6.72 -4.95
CA LEU A 99 -7.53 5.60 -5.76
C LEU A 99 -8.58 4.85 -4.93
N PRO A 100 -9.70 4.37 -5.52
CA PRO A 100 -10.11 4.59 -6.92
C PRO A 100 -10.65 6.01 -7.17
N HIS A 101 -10.91 6.77 -6.11
CA HIS A 101 -11.40 8.12 -6.18
C HIS A 101 -10.25 9.12 -6.01
N ARG A 102 -10.10 10.02 -6.97
CA ARG A 102 -9.13 11.12 -6.88
C ARG A 102 -9.59 12.11 -5.81
N ASN A 103 -8.74 12.39 -4.84
CA ASN A 103 -9.02 13.29 -3.71
C ASN A 103 -8.08 14.52 -3.67
N GLY A 104 -7.52 14.90 -4.82
CA GLY A 104 -6.67 16.09 -4.95
C GLY A 104 -5.31 15.88 -4.29
N ASN A 105 -4.97 16.71 -3.29
CA ASN A 105 -3.74 16.58 -2.49
C ASN A 105 -3.99 15.94 -1.12
N GLU A 106 -5.23 15.56 -0.80
CA GLU A 106 -5.56 14.98 0.52
C GLU A 106 -5.01 13.55 0.67
N HIS A 107 -4.68 12.83 -0.41
CA HIS A 107 -4.16 11.46 -0.35
C HIS A 107 -2.96 11.28 0.59
N ALA A 108 -2.04 12.23 0.61
CA ALA A 108 -0.87 12.17 1.49
C ALA A 108 -1.25 12.35 2.97
N LYS A 109 -2.21 13.23 3.24
CA LYS A 109 -2.71 13.49 4.58
C LYS A 109 -3.49 12.30 5.13
N GLU A 110 -4.42 11.74 4.34
CA GLU A 110 -5.20 10.56 4.71
C GLU A 110 -4.30 9.39 5.10
N ILE A 111 -3.28 9.11 4.30
CA ILE A 111 -2.32 8.04 4.59
C ILE A 111 -1.47 8.35 5.82
N ALA A 112 -1.05 9.60 6.03
CA ALA A 112 -0.29 9.99 7.22
C ALA A 112 -1.12 9.87 8.51
N GLU A 113 -2.37 10.34 8.49
CA GLU A 113 -3.30 10.26 9.62
C GLU A 113 -3.64 8.80 9.95
N MET A 114 -3.95 7.99 8.93
CA MET A 114 -4.13 6.55 9.08
C MET A 114 -2.91 5.89 9.71
N SER A 115 -1.69 6.23 9.24
CA SER A 115 -0.44 5.69 9.79
C SER A 115 -0.28 6.00 11.28
N PHE A 116 -0.61 7.22 11.71
CA PHE A 116 -0.58 7.57 13.13
C PHE A 116 -1.59 6.78 13.95
N SER A 117 -2.80 6.59 13.43
CA SER A 117 -3.84 5.79 14.08
C SER A 117 -3.43 4.33 14.25
N LEU A 118 -2.86 3.71 13.20
CA LEU A 118 -2.30 2.36 13.25
C LEU A 118 -1.17 2.24 14.30
N LEU A 119 -0.21 3.17 14.29
CA LEU A 119 0.89 3.19 15.26
C LEU A 119 0.40 3.34 16.70
N ARG A 120 -0.68 4.11 16.94
CA ARG A 120 -1.29 4.23 18.27
C ARG A 120 -1.99 2.94 18.69
N ALA A 121 -2.76 2.33 17.79
CA ALA A 121 -3.50 1.10 18.07
C ALA A 121 -2.56 -0.07 18.42
N ILE A 122 -1.41 -0.17 17.73
CA ILE A 122 -0.43 -1.23 17.98
C ILE A 122 0.23 -1.12 19.35
N ARG A 123 0.40 0.09 19.89
CA ARG A 123 0.97 0.28 21.24
C ARG A 123 0.12 -0.37 22.33
N VAL A 124 -1.20 -0.36 22.15
CA VAL A 124 -2.18 -0.94 23.09
C VAL A 124 -2.56 -2.37 22.72
N PHE A 125 -2.22 -2.82 21.50
CA PHE A 125 -2.43 -4.19 21.08
C PHE A 125 -1.64 -5.16 21.98
N ARG A 126 -2.27 -6.29 22.32
CA ARG A 126 -1.70 -7.33 23.17
C ARG A 126 -2.01 -8.69 22.58
N VAL A 127 -1.02 -9.56 22.61
CA VAL A 127 -1.15 -10.93 22.14
C VAL A 127 -1.62 -11.79 23.32
N PRO A 128 -2.81 -12.41 23.29
CA PRO A 128 -3.35 -13.11 24.46
C PRO A 128 -2.44 -14.22 25.00
N HIS A 129 -1.72 -14.90 24.11
CA HIS A 129 -0.81 -16.01 24.45
C HIS A 129 0.64 -15.55 24.70
N LEU A 130 0.97 -14.28 24.46
CA LEU A 130 2.29 -13.68 24.67
C LEU A 130 2.13 -12.25 25.23
N PRO A 131 1.68 -12.09 26.49
CA PRO A 131 1.31 -10.78 27.05
C PRO A 131 2.49 -9.80 27.17
N ASP A 132 3.72 -10.31 27.30
CA ASP A 132 4.93 -9.50 27.41
C ASP A 132 5.52 -9.11 26.04
N GLU A 133 5.06 -9.75 24.95
CA GLU A 133 5.53 -9.43 23.61
C GLU A 133 4.86 -8.17 23.07
N LYS A 134 5.69 -7.25 22.57
CA LYS A 134 5.22 -6.03 21.93
C LYS A 134 5.38 -6.16 20.42
N ILE A 135 4.25 -6.07 19.74
CA ILE A 135 4.25 -5.98 18.28
C ILE A 135 4.62 -4.56 17.89
N ASN A 136 5.49 -4.46 16.89
CA ASN A 136 5.81 -3.21 16.23
C ASN A 136 5.60 -3.41 14.74
N ILE A 137 5.19 -2.35 14.05
CA ILE A 137 5.19 -2.33 12.59
C ILE A 137 6.22 -1.33 12.10
N ARG A 138 6.74 -1.55 10.89
CA ARG A 138 7.31 -0.44 10.11
C ARG A 138 6.27 0.03 9.14
N VAL A 139 6.26 1.34 8.93
CA VAL A 139 5.43 2.01 7.96
C VAL A 139 6.37 2.71 7.00
N GLY A 140 6.09 2.60 5.71
CA GLY A 140 6.66 3.50 4.73
C GLY A 140 5.57 4.06 3.83
N LEU A 141 5.78 5.32 3.47
CA LEU A 141 4.86 6.11 2.67
C LEU A 141 5.55 6.50 1.37
N HIS A 142 4.81 6.48 0.28
CA HIS A 142 5.31 6.88 -1.01
C HIS A 142 4.26 7.68 -1.77
N THR A 143 4.53 8.96 -1.96
CA THR A 143 3.72 9.87 -2.75
C THR A 143 4.52 10.24 -4.00
N ALA A 144 4.34 9.51 -5.10
CA ALA A 144 4.87 9.92 -6.40
C ALA A 144 4.36 9.00 -7.53
N GLY A 145 4.08 9.59 -8.68
CA GLY A 145 3.98 8.91 -9.98
C GLY A 145 5.36 8.66 -10.63
N ARG A 146 6.44 8.63 -9.85
CA ARG A 146 7.83 8.56 -10.36
C ARG A 146 8.44 7.22 -9.98
N VAL A 147 9.17 6.62 -10.92
CA VAL A 147 9.75 5.28 -10.72
C VAL A 147 11.06 5.40 -9.93
N HIS A 148 11.07 4.85 -8.71
CA HIS A 148 12.25 4.81 -7.85
C HIS A 148 13.20 3.68 -8.27
N ILE A 149 14.46 4.02 -8.51
CA ILE A 149 15.49 3.07 -8.94
C ILE A 149 16.76 3.18 -8.09
N SER A 150 17.46 2.07 -7.94
CA SER A 150 18.76 2.03 -7.25
C SER A 150 19.87 2.67 -8.09
N THR A 151 21.00 3.00 -7.47
CA THR A 151 22.20 3.49 -8.18
C THR A 151 22.65 2.54 -9.31
N ASP A 152 22.66 1.22 -9.06
CA ASP A 152 23.10 0.25 -10.06
C ASP A 152 22.14 0.20 -11.26
N THR A 153 20.83 0.27 -10.99
CA THR A 153 19.80 0.34 -12.03
C THR A 153 19.90 1.64 -12.83
N MET A 154 20.13 2.78 -12.16
CA MET A 154 20.35 4.07 -12.81
C MET A 154 21.52 3.99 -13.79
N LYS A 155 22.70 3.50 -13.35
CA LYS A 155 23.88 3.36 -14.20
C LYS A 155 23.62 2.45 -15.39
N PHE A 156 22.96 1.33 -15.16
CA PHE A 156 22.63 0.39 -16.25
C PHE A 156 21.71 1.05 -17.29
N LEU A 157 20.66 1.74 -16.87
CA LEU A 157 19.71 2.39 -17.79
C LEU A 157 20.34 3.57 -18.54
N THR A 158 21.15 4.38 -17.87
CA THR A 158 21.76 5.58 -18.46
C THR A 158 23.00 5.27 -19.29
N GLU A 159 23.89 4.39 -18.82
CA GLU A 159 25.20 4.12 -19.45
C GLU A 159 25.20 2.91 -20.39
N LYS A 160 24.43 1.85 -20.08
CA LYS A 160 24.43 0.60 -20.86
C LYS A 160 23.32 0.54 -21.88
N VAL A 161 22.09 0.81 -21.45
CA VAL A 161 20.93 0.83 -22.36
C VAL A 161 20.89 2.15 -23.12
N GLY A 162 21.05 3.27 -22.42
CA GLY A 162 20.96 4.62 -22.99
C GLY A 162 19.50 5.04 -23.26
N GLY A 163 19.29 6.35 -23.42
CA GLY A 163 17.97 6.93 -23.72
C GLY A 163 17.05 7.17 -22.51
N TYR A 164 17.50 6.84 -21.30
CA TYR A 164 16.79 7.11 -20.06
C TYR A 164 17.45 8.27 -19.31
N LYS A 165 16.67 9.19 -18.75
CA LYS A 165 17.15 10.23 -17.83
C LYS A 165 16.65 9.97 -16.41
N THR A 166 17.43 10.41 -15.43
CA THR A 166 17.14 10.18 -14.02
C THR A 166 17.45 11.43 -13.21
N GLU A 167 16.77 11.62 -12.09
CA GLU A 167 17.05 12.67 -11.10
C GLU A 167 17.48 12.05 -9.78
N LEU A 168 18.44 12.65 -9.08
CA LEU A 168 18.85 12.21 -7.74
C LEU A 168 17.68 12.41 -6.76
N ARG A 169 17.27 11.33 -6.09
CA ARG A 169 16.27 11.40 -5.02
C ARG A 169 16.91 11.73 -3.67
N GLY A 170 18.10 11.16 -3.41
CA GLY A 170 18.81 11.24 -2.14
C GLY A 170 19.09 9.87 -1.53
N GLU A 171 19.50 9.84 -0.26
CA GLU A 171 19.87 8.60 0.43
C GLU A 171 18.67 7.93 1.11
N VAL A 172 18.59 6.60 0.96
CA VAL A 172 17.61 5.73 1.62
C VAL A 172 18.32 4.64 2.40
N ILE A 173 17.92 4.43 3.66
CA ILE A 173 18.45 3.35 4.50
C ILE A 173 17.89 2.00 4.02
N VAL A 174 18.75 1.14 3.49
CA VAL A 174 18.41 -0.22 3.05
C VAL A 174 19.00 -1.24 4.01
N LYS A 175 18.13 -2.11 4.56
CA LYS A 175 18.55 -3.16 5.50
C LYS A 175 19.63 -4.04 4.87
N GLY A 176 20.80 -4.11 5.52
CA GLY A 176 21.95 -4.89 5.07
C GLY A 176 22.89 -4.16 4.09
N LYS A 177 22.54 -2.98 3.60
CA LYS A 177 23.40 -2.14 2.73
C LYS A 177 23.74 -0.77 3.32
N GLY A 178 23.04 -0.34 4.37
CA GLY A 178 23.27 0.97 4.99
C GLY A 178 22.54 2.09 4.23
N ALA A 179 23.05 3.31 4.31
CA ALA A 179 22.57 4.42 3.50
C ALA A 179 22.95 4.17 2.03
N VAL A 180 21.97 4.21 1.13
CA VAL A 180 22.16 3.97 -0.30
C VAL A 180 21.54 5.12 -1.06
N GLU A 181 22.30 5.73 -1.97
CA GLU A 181 21.76 6.73 -2.89
C GLU A 181 20.78 6.10 -3.88
N THR A 182 19.69 6.82 -4.13
CA THR A 182 18.66 6.40 -5.05
C THR A 182 18.19 7.53 -5.96
N TYR A 183 17.51 7.14 -7.03
CA TYR A 183 17.17 8.03 -8.14
C TYR A 183 15.71 7.87 -8.56
N TRP A 184 15.14 8.91 -9.13
CA TRP A 184 13.90 8.88 -9.88
C TRP A 184 14.20 8.68 -11.36
N LEU A 185 13.50 7.77 -12.02
CA LEU A 185 13.50 7.65 -13.47
C LEU A 185 12.50 8.65 -14.05
N LEU A 186 12.96 9.48 -14.99
CA LEU A 186 12.15 10.53 -15.61
C LEU A 186 11.32 9.99 -16.78
N THR A 187 10.03 10.34 -16.81
CA THR A 187 9.18 10.08 -17.98
C THR A 187 9.57 11.02 -19.13
N PRO A 188 9.27 10.68 -20.41
CA PRO A 188 9.57 11.55 -21.54
C PRO A 188 9.07 12.99 -21.37
N GLU A 189 7.89 13.17 -20.77
CA GLU A 189 7.26 14.49 -20.53
C GLU A 189 8.05 15.32 -19.50
N GLU A 190 8.55 14.68 -18.44
CA GLU A 190 9.44 15.32 -17.45
C GLU A 190 10.79 15.71 -18.08
N GLN A 191 11.23 15.00 -19.12
CA GLN A 191 12.50 15.28 -19.81
C GLN A 191 12.41 16.46 -20.78
N GLU A 192 11.22 16.78 -21.27
CA GLU A 192 10.95 17.92 -22.16
C GLU A 192 10.72 19.22 -21.37
N SER A 193 10.13 19.14 -20.18
CA SER A 193 9.85 20.32 -19.34
C SER A 193 11.08 21.01 -18.74
N GLY A 194 12.26 20.36 -18.75
CA GLY A 194 13.52 20.94 -18.27
C GLY A 194 14.31 21.75 -19.32
N LEU A 195 13.72 22.04 -20.49
CA LEU A 195 14.38 22.78 -21.59
C LEU A 195 13.91 24.25 -21.73
N GLU A 196 13.02 24.73 -20.84
CA GLU A 196 12.51 26.12 -20.86
C GLU A 196 13.07 27.05 -19.76
N GLU A 197 14.12 26.66 -19.02
CA GLU A 197 14.84 27.56 -18.09
C GLU A 197 16.17 28.10 -18.65
#